data_AF-A0A812UV96-F1
#
_entry.id   AF-A0A812UV96-F1
#
_cell.length_a   1.000
_cell.length_b   1.000
_cell.length_c   1.000
_cell.angle_alpha   90.00
_cell.angle_beta   90.00
_cell.angle_gamma   90.00
#
_symmetry.space_group_name_H-M   'P 1'
#
loop_
_entity.id
_entity.type
_entity.pdbx_description
1 polymer ?
#
loop_
_entity_poly.entity_id
_entity_poly.type
_entity_poly.pdbx_seq_one_letter_code
_entity_poly.pdbx_strand_id
1 'polypeptide(L)'
;MGGTYTAPVMATRTVTTCIGNNGNCCVQYDDSKKMWRDSLIIILKTPYCIGTLLALFLHLMLPFEMEEEEVGENVQEKPSVGELSAQQIAVEPFLQVWFEFLFGSLLSGNQLEDWKTVNPFLSEQELQLLSDLAALTMLRSNRLGLLSRALEELNRVRMEVQLLESGTPLSDRKLVMAQACSALSGTLRSRRAYAPHDLEGDYDPRFLAFEFTRNMLLRDNQVDLVKDFVTSLETAKKDAGGCSAMVKQMIMGQVCPLLVLMLADGKQLVVLVVPGALLDMSRRVLRATFASVLTKKVGTFECERSSSFDPHLLRKLEKAKTSGAAVVTVPTSVKSLMLRMIELMMKLQTKGKEADTAVTETRSQVRQLSKALALFRQGAVLMDEVDVVLHPLKSELNFPYGPKEPLDGSSPRAFRWTLPMHLFEAFFLAQAIMKAGGKIPANAEAHLSGAQGTRYK
;
A
#
# COMPACT_ATOMS: atom_id res chain seq x y z
N MET A 1 -49.90 -21.76 -3.63
CA MET A 1 -49.54 -23.01 -2.93
C MET A 1 -48.50 -22.67 -1.88
N GLY A 2 -48.94 -22.49 -0.63
CA GLY A 2 -48.05 -22.29 0.51
C GLY A 2 -47.55 -23.65 0.99
N GLY A 3 -46.23 -23.85 0.97
CA GLY A 3 -45.58 -25.04 1.52
C GLY A 3 -44.78 -24.66 2.75
N THR A 4 -45.30 -25.00 3.92
CA THR A 4 -44.57 -25.01 5.19
C THR A 4 -43.49 -26.09 5.15
N TYR A 5 -42.22 -25.68 5.28
CA TYR A 5 -41.09 -26.60 5.42
C TYR A 5 -40.97 -27.02 6.90
N THR A 6 -41.19 -28.30 7.18
CA THR A 6 -40.92 -28.92 8.49
C THR A 6 -39.58 -29.66 8.40
N ALA A 7 -38.63 -29.36 9.27
CA ALA A 7 -37.32 -30.03 9.28
C ALA A 7 -37.46 -31.52 9.67
N PRO A 8 -36.62 -32.43 9.10
CA PRO A 8 -36.69 -33.86 9.39
C PRO A 8 -36.28 -34.15 10.84
N VAL A 9 -37.10 -34.93 11.54
CA VAL A 9 -36.82 -35.42 12.89
C VAL A 9 -35.75 -36.51 12.80
N MET A 10 -34.55 -36.22 13.30
CA MET A 10 -33.47 -37.21 13.43
C MET A 10 -33.73 -38.08 14.66
N ALA A 11 -33.96 -39.38 14.45
CA ALA A 11 -34.09 -40.34 15.54
C ALA A 11 -32.75 -40.52 16.27
N THR A 12 -32.75 -40.36 17.59
CA THR A 12 -31.56 -40.52 18.43
C THR A 12 -31.20 -42.00 18.52
N ARG A 13 -30.11 -42.42 17.85
CA ARG A 13 -29.49 -43.74 18.08
C ARG A 13 -28.43 -43.62 19.17
N THR A 14 -28.59 -44.36 20.26
CA THR A 14 -27.55 -44.53 21.28
C THR A 14 -26.48 -45.48 20.75
N VAL A 15 -25.30 -44.96 20.44
CA VAL A 15 -24.14 -45.74 19.98
C VAL A 15 -23.43 -46.32 21.21
N THR A 16 -23.35 -47.65 21.30
CA THR A 16 -22.78 -48.38 22.46
C THR A 16 -21.31 -48.77 22.29
N THR A 17 -20.63 -48.31 21.24
CA THR A 17 -19.18 -48.53 21.04
C THR A 17 -18.49 -47.36 20.33
N CYS A 18 -17.24 -47.09 20.69
CA CYS A 18 -16.42 -46.01 20.12
C CYS A 18 -15.96 -46.37 18.70
N ILE A 19 -16.31 -45.54 17.71
CA ILE A 19 -15.90 -45.72 16.31
C ILE A 19 -14.44 -45.28 16.12
N GLY A 20 -13.55 -46.20 15.72
CA GLY A 20 -12.18 -45.88 15.27
C GLY A 20 -11.16 -46.96 15.63
N ASN A 21 -10.98 -47.96 14.77
CA ASN A 21 -10.05 -49.09 14.91
C ASN A 21 -8.55 -48.71 14.74
N ASN A 22 -8.07 -47.66 15.41
CA ASN A 22 -6.64 -47.31 15.47
C ASN A 22 -6.06 -47.36 16.89
N GLY A 23 -6.42 -48.41 17.64
CA GLY A 23 -5.57 -48.95 18.72
C GLY A 23 -5.28 -48.08 19.96
N ASN A 24 -5.86 -46.89 20.11
CA ASN A 24 -5.56 -45.99 21.26
C ASN A 24 -6.79 -45.46 22.02
N CYS A 25 -8.00 -45.99 21.79
CA CYS A 25 -9.21 -45.45 22.39
C CYS A 25 -9.50 -45.92 23.84
N CYS A 26 -8.59 -46.69 24.46
CA CYS A 26 -8.73 -47.20 25.83
C CYS A 26 -7.58 -46.76 26.76
N VAL A 27 -7.00 -45.59 26.55
CA VAL A 27 -6.28 -44.94 27.66
C VAL A 27 -7.36 -44.48 28.64
N GLN A 28 -7.42 -45.13 29.81
CA GLN A 28 -8.34 -44.74 30.87
C GLN A 28 -8.31 -43.22 31.06
N TYR A 29 -9.49 -42.61 31.05
CA TYR A 29 -9.67 -41.19 31.29
C TYR A 29 -9.09 -40.86 32.66
N ASP A 30 -7.94 -40.19 32.67
CA ASP A 30 -7.26 -39.82 33.91
C ASP A 30 -8.02 -38.66 34.55
N ASP A 31 -8.95 -38.98 35.45
CA ASP A 31 -9.80 -38.03 36.17
C ASP A 31 -8.96 -36.98 36.92
N SER A 32 -7.72 -37.30 37.30
CA SER A 32 -6.81 -36.37 37.97
C SER A 32 -6.41 -35.16 37.12
N LYS A 33 -6.56 -35.24 35.79
CA LYS A 33 -6.18 -34.19 34.82
C LYS A 33 -7.37 -33.48 34.20
N LYS A 34 -8.59 -33.74 34.68
CA LYS A 34 -9.82 -33.09 34.19
C LYS A 34 -9.76 -31.57 34.34
N MET A 35 -9.34 -31.07 35.50
CA MET A 35 -9.20 -29.63 35.77
C MET A 35 -8.20 -28.96 34.81
N TRP A 36 -7.08 -29.62 34.53
CA TRP A 36 -6.05 -29.15 33.60
C TRP A 36 -6.58 -29.08 32.17
N ARG A 37 -7.32 -30.11 31.72
CA ARG A 37 -7.92 -30.12 30.37
C ARG A 37 -9.03 -29.08 30.24
N ASP A 38 -9.91 -28.95 31.23
CA ASP A 38 -11.00 -27.97 31.19
C ASP A 38 -10.42 -26.54 31.18
N SER A 39 -9.37 -26.29 31.96
CA SER A 39 -8.64 -25.02 31.93
C SER A 39 -7.99 -24.77 30.57
N LEU A 40 -7.34 -25.77 29.97
CA LEU A 40 -6.70 -25.65 28.65
C LEU A 40 -7.73 -25.46 27.52
N ILE A 41 -8.89 -26.09 27.62
CA ILE A 41 -10.01 -25.92 26.69
C ILE A 41 -10.64 -24.53 26.83
N ILE A 42 -10.78 -24.00 28.05
CA ILE A 42 -11.28 -22.64 28.29
C ILE A 42 -10.29 -21.59 27.73
N ILE A 43 -9.00 -21.81 27.91
CA ILE A 43 -7.92 -20.99 27.35
C ILE A 43 -7.93 -21.07 25.80
N LEU A 44 -8.13 -22.24 25.21
CA LEU A 44 -8.16 -22.42 23.75
C LEU A 44 -9.50 -22.03 23.09
N LYS A 45 -10.58 -21.87 23.86
CA LYS A 45 -11.88 -21.38 23.34
C LYS A 45 -12.01 -19.86 23.37
N THR A 46 -11.15 -19.17 24.10
CA THR A 46 -11.19 -17.71 24.20
C THR A 46 -10.14 -17.08 23.27
N PRO A 47 -10.53 -16.34 22.22
CA PRO A 47 -9.60 -15.80 21.23
C PRO A 47 -8.51 -14.91 21.84
N TYR A 48 -8.79 -14.31 22.99
CA TYR A 48 -7.83 -13.49 23.73
C TYR A 48 -6.75 -14.31 24.44
N CYS A 49 -7.09 -15.45 25.02
CA CYS A 49 -6.12 -16.33 25.68
C CYS A 49 -5.19 -16.99 24.65
N ILE A 50 -5.70 -17.30 23.45
CA ILE A 50 -4.88 -17.75 22.31
C ILE A 50 -3.88 -16.65 21.91
N GLY A 51 -4.33 -15.39 21.84
CA GLY A 51 -3.47 -14.23 21.54
C GLY A 51 -2.34 -14.04 22.56
N THR A 52 -2.64 -14.17 23.86
CA THR A 52 -1.64 -14.08 24.93
C THR A 52 -0.65 -15.23 24.90
N LEU A 53 -1.12 -16.46 24.62
CA LEU A 53 -0.23 -17.62 24.44
C LEU A 53 0.67 -17.46 23.22
N LEU A 54 0.14 -16.98 22.08
CA LEU A 54 0.95 -16.69 20.90
C LEU A 54 1.99 -15.61 21.18
N ALA A 55 1.63 -14.54 21.88
CA ALA A 55 2.57 -13.51 22.28
C ALA A 55 3.67 -14.06 23.22
N LEU A 56 3.31 -14.92 24.18
CA LEU A 56 4.26 -15.59 25.07
C LEU A 56 5.20 -16.53 24.30
N PHE A 57 4.66 -17.33 23.37
CA PHE A 57 5.47 -18.22 22.55
C PHE A 57 6.38 -17.45 21.59
N LEU A 58 5.90 -16.36 20.98
CA LEU A 58 6.73 -15.47 20.18
C LEU A 58 7.84 -14.85 21.03
N HIS A 59 7.54 -14.42 22.25
CA HIS A 59 8.51 -13.85 23.18
C HIS A 59 9.53 -14.87 23.71
N LEU A 60 9.17 -16.15 23.80
CA LEU A 60 10.07 -17.24 24.20
C LEU A 60 10.91 -17.79 23.03
N MET A 61 10.40 -17.69 21.80
CA MET A 61 11.05 -18.22 20.59
C MET A 61 11.96 -17.20 19.90
N LEU A 62 11.65 -15.91 20.01
CA LEU A 62 12.50 -14.85 19.48
C LEU A 62 13.54 -14.48 20.53
N PRO A 63 14.85 -14.69 20.28
CA PRO A 63 15.87 -14.13 21.15
C PRO A 63 15.70 -12.61 21.18
N PHE A 64 15.79 -12.02 22.37
CA PHE A 64 15.89 -10.56 22.52
C PHE A 64 17.05 -10.07 21.66
N GLU A 65 16.76 -9.47 20.51
CA GLU A 65 17.69 -8.53 19.92
C GLU A 65 17.79 -7.39 20.93
N MET A 66 18.99 -7.18 21.47
CA MET A 66 19.25 -5.97 22.23
C MET A 66 18.85 -4.81 21.33
N GLU A 67 18.02 -3.90 21.86
CA GLU A 67 17.77 -2.62 21.21
C GLU A 67 19.14 -2.07 20.82
N GLU A 68 19.39 -1.94 19.51
CA GLU A 68 20.51 -1.16 19.03
C GLU A 68 20.34 0.20 19.68
N GLU A 69 21.26 0.56 20.57
CA GLU A 69 21.39 1.91 21.09
C GLU A 69 21.23 2.84 19.89
N GLU A 70 20.23 3.70 19.92
CA GLU A 70 20.11 4.82 18.98
C GLU A 70 21.44 5.58 19.08
N VAL A 71 22.33 5.31 18.13
CA VAL A 71 23.55 6.09 17.93
C VAL A 71 23.04 7.48 17.60
N GLY A 72 23.09 8.34 18.61
CA GLY A 72 22.71 9.73 18.51
C GLY A 72 23.31 10.32 17.24
N GLU A 73 22.45 10.96 16.46
CA GLU A 73 22.83 11.76 15.31
C GLU A 73 23.97 12.68 15.72
N ASN A 74 25.20 12.35 15.29
CA ASN A 74 26.23 13.36 15.15
C ASN A 74 25.76 14.28 14.03
N VAL A 75 25.11 15.37 14.44
CA VAL A 75 24.86 16.56 13.65
C VAL A 75 26.21 17.00 13.08
N GLN A 76 26.51 16.59 11.84
CA GLN A 76 27.53 17.26 11.06
C GLN A 76 27.00 18.65 10.77
N GLU A 77 27.60 19.62 11.45
CA GLU A 77 27.47 21.03 11.16
C GLU A 77 27.62 21.27 9.65
N LYS A 78 26.65 22.00 9.09
CA LYS A 78 26.80 22.68 7.80
C LYS A 78 28.16 23.39 7.78
N PRO A 79 29.03 23.17 6.78
CA PRO A 79 30.10 24.11 6.56
C PRO A 79 29.48 25.45 6.18
N SER A 80 29.87 26.47 6.94
CA SER A 80 29.51 27.85 6.76
C SER A 80 29.88 28.32 5.35
N VAL A 81 29.00 29.15 4.81
CA VAL A 81 29.23 29.96 3.62
C VAL A 81 30.47 30.82 3.87
N GLY A 82 31.57 30.52 3.18
CA GLY A 82 32.79 31.31 3.26
C GLY A 82 33.96 30.62 2.57
N GLU A 83 34.39 31.19 1.45
CA GLU A 83 35.71 30.99 0.85
C GLU A 83 35.95 29.68 0.08
N LEU A 84 35.19 29.48 -1.00
CA LEU A 84 35.74 28.82 -2.19
C LEU A 84 36.51 29.86 -3.00
N SER A 85 37.83 29.82 -2.86
CA SER A 85 38.77 30.61 -3.64
C SER A 85 38.52 30.41 -5.13
N ALA A 86 38.23 31.52 -5.80
CA ALA A 86 38.17 31.63 -7.24
C ALA A 86 39.51 31.20 -7.87
N GLN A 87 39.52 30.02 -8.47
CA GLN A 87 40.33 29.80 -9.66
C GLN A 87 39.36 29.75 -10.85
N GLN A 88 39.22 30.94 -11.42
CA GLN A 88 38.54 31.22 -12.68
C GLN A 88 39.15 30.34 -13.78
N ILE A 89 38.43 29.30 -14.19
CA ILE A 89 38.40 28.95 -15.60
C ILE A 89 37.24 29.75 -16.17
N ALA A 90 37.55 30.86 -16.81
CA ALA A 90 36.61 31.61 -17.62
C ALA A 90 36.20 30.75 -18.82
N VAL A 91 35.19 29.92 -18.63
CA VAL A 91 34.36 29.39 -19.71
C VAL A 91 33.17 30.33 -19.80
N GLU A 92 32.91 30.85 -20.99
CA GLU A 92 31.75 31.69 -21.32
C GLU A 92 30.46 31.18 -20.65
N PRO A 93 29.46 32.05 -20.37
CA PRO A 93 28.19 31.63 -19.77
C PRO A 93 27.38 30.83 -20.79
N PHE A 94 27.79 29.60 -21.08
CA PHE A 94 26.95 28.64 -21.77
C PHE A 94 25.77 28.36 -20.84
N LEU A 95 24.58 28.70 -21.33
CA LEU A 95 23.31 28.34 -20.74
C LEU A 95 23.32 26.82 -20.46
N GLN A 96 23.56 26.42 -19.21
CA GLN A 96 23.51 25.02 -18.81
C GLN A 96 22.05 24.60 -18.77
N VAL A 97 21.54 24.10 -19.89
CA VAL A 97 20.22 23.48 -19.93
C VAL A 97 20.34 22.07 -19.36
N TRP A 98 19.55 21.80 -18.32
CA TRP A 98 19.52 20.53 -17.62
C TRP A 98 18.75 19.50 -18.47
N PHE A 99 19.28 18.27 -18.59
CA PHE A 99 18.60 17.21 -19.37
C PHE A 99 17.21 16.90 -18.82
N GLU A 100 17.03 17.00 -17.51
CA GLU A 100 15.75 16.81 -16.83
C GLU A 100 14.72 17.85 -17.28
N PHE A 101 15.15 19.09 -17.52
CA PHE A 101 14.28 20.14 -18.03
C PHE A 101 13.88 19.86 -19.49
N LEU A 102 14.83 19.49 -20.35
CA LEU A 102 14.56 19.14 -21.76
C LEU A 102 13.64 17.93 -21.90
N PHE A 103 13.86 16.92 -21.07
CA PHE A 103 13.06 15.71 -21.07
C PHE A 103 11.69 15.93 -20.45
N GLY A 104 11.61 16.74 -19.38
CA GLY A 104 10.34 17.10 -18.74
C GLY A 104 9.46 17.99 -19.62
N SER A 105 10.06 18.90 -20.38
CA SER A 105 9.33 19.80 -21.30
C SER A 105 8.71 19.07 -22.49
N LEU A 106 9.23 17.90 -22.91
CA LEU A 106 8.57 17.06 -23.92
C LEU A 106 7.17 16.62 -23.50
N LEU A 107 6.85 16.70 -22.21
CA LEU A 107 5.55 16.32 -21.64
C LEU A 107 4.61 17.52 -21.51
N SER A 108 5.13 18.74 -21.70
CA SER A 108 4.36 19.98 -21.67
C SER A 108 3.65 20.15 -23.00
N GLY A 109 2.36 20.53 -22.96
CA GLY A 109 1.64 20.92 -24.17
C GLY A 109 2.19 22.19 -24.83
N ASN A 110 2.96 22.98 -24.08
CA ASN A 110 3.54 24.26 -24.52
C ASN A 110 5.08 24.21 -24.56
N GLN A 111 5.66 23.05 -24.88
CA GLN A 111 7.10 22.82 -24.89
C GLN A 111 7.92 23.94 -25.57
N LEU A 112 7.48 24.37 -26.76
CA LEU A 112 8.19 25.39 -27.54
C LEU A 112 8.18 26.76 -26.85
N GLU A 113 7.09 27.11 -26.16
CA GLU A 113 6.99 28.37 -25.40
C GLU A 113 7.86 28.31 -24.13
N ASP A 114 7.87 27.16 -23.45
CA ASP A 114 8.70 26.92 -22.26
C ASP A 114 10.18 27.09 -22.61
N TRP A 115 10.60 26.59 -23.77
CA TRP A 115 11.98 26.72 -24.25
C TRP A 115 12.34 28.13 -24.74
N LYS A 116 11.42 28.81 -25.44
CA LYS A 116 11.59 30.23 -25.80
C LYS A 116 11.73 31.13 -24.57
N THR A 117 11.07 30.79 -23.46
CA THR A 117 11.18 31.53 -22.20
C THR A 117 12.58 31.40 -21.59
N VAL A 118 13.19 30.22 -21.70
CA VAL A 118 14.56 29.97 -21.21
C VAL A 118 15.62 30.55 -22.15
N ASN A 119 15.41 30.47 -23.47
CA ASN A 119 16.27 31.08 -24.47
C ASN A 119 15.46 31.71 -25.62
N PRO A 120 15.22 33.04 -25.57
CA PRO A 120 14.47 33.75 -26.61
C PRO A 120 15.15 33.82 -27.97
N PHE A 121 16.45 33.49 -28.06
CA PHE A 121 17.23 33.61 -29.30
C PHE A 121 17.14 32.37 -30.20
N LEU A 122 16.54 31.27 -29.73
CA LEU A 122 16.36 30.07 -30.54
C LEU A 122 15.23 30.26 -31.56
N SER A 123 15.54 29.96 -32.82
CA SER A 123 14.55 29.90 -33.88
C SER A 123 13.61 28.71 -33.71
N GLU A 124 12.43 28.75 -34.34
CA GLU A 124 11.47 27.64 -34.27
C GLU A 124 12.02 26.33 -34.87
N GLN A 125 12.90 26.44 -35.87
CA GLN A 125 13.57 25.27 -36.46
C GLN A 125 14.56 24.63 -35.48
N GLU A 126 15.34 25.44 -34.76
CA GLU A 126 16.28 24.95 -33.74
C GLU A 126 15.53 24.33 -32.55
N LEU A 127 14.38 24.90 -32.16
CA LEU A 127 13.53 24.34 -31.11
C LEU A 127 12.95 22.99 -31.52
N GLN A 128 12.49 22.84 -32.77
CA GLN A 128 12.03 21.55 -33.27
C GLN A 128 13.17 20.51 -33.28
N LEU A 129 14.34 20.91 -33.77
CA LEU A 129 15.53 20.06 -33.78
C LEU A 129 15.94 19.63 -32.36
N LEU A 130 15.84 20.51 -31.37
CA LEU A 130 16.10 20.20 -29.97
C LEU A 130 15.09 19.17 -29.42
N SER A 131 13.83 19.26 -29.84
CA SER A 131 12.78 18.29 -29.49
C SER A 131 13.08 16.92 -30.06
N ASP A 132 13.42 16.87 -31.35
CA ASP A 132 13.76 15.64 -32.06
C ASP A 132 15.01 15.00 -31.47
N LEU A 133 16.05 15.79 -31.14
CA LEU A 133 17.24 15.31 -30.46
C LEU A 133 16.92 14.76 -29.06
N ALA A 134 16.09 15.44 -28.28
CA ALA A 134 15.69 14.95 -26.95
C ALA A 134 14.94 13.61 -27.07
N ALA A 135 14.00 13.47 -28.00
CA ALA A 135 13.34 12.21 -28.30
C ALA A 135 14.32 11.12 -28.75
N LEU A 136 15.24 11.44 -29.68
CA LEU A 136 16.25 10.52 -30.18
C LEU A 136 17.20 10.02 -29.07
N THR A 137 17.60 10.88 -28.14
CA THR A 137 18.42 10.46 -26.99
C THR A 137 17.70 9.48 -26.07
N MET A 138 16.40 9.71 -25.78
CA MET A 138 15.58 8.76 -25.03
C MET A 138 15.44 7.43 -25.77
N LEU A 139 15.16 7.47 -27.08
CA LEU A 139 15.02 6.30 -27.93
C LEU A 139 16.31 5.48 -27.97
N ARG A 140 17.45 6.15 -28.12
CA ARG A 140 18.79 5.55 -28.13
C ARG A 140 19.09 4.88 -26.79
N SER A 141 18.79 5.54 -25.68
CA SER A 141 18.97 4.99 -24.34
C SER A 141 18.12 3.73 -24.13
N ASN A 142 16.86 3.76 -24.56
CA ASN A 142 15.98 2.58 -24.54
C ASN A 142 16.52 1.43 -25.42
N ARG A 143 17.10 1.76 -26.59
CA ARG A 143 17.71 0.76 -27.47
C ARG A 143 18.94 0.12 -26.83
N LEU A 144 19.79 0.90 -26.15
CA LEU A 144 20.94 0.38 -25.41
C LEU A 144 20.50 -0.56 -24.29
N GLY A 145 19.46 -0.19 -23.53
CA GLY A 145 18.89 -1.05 -22.51
C GLY A 145 18.31 -2.36 -23.07
N LEU A 146 17.63 -2.31 -24.22
CA LEU A 146 17.12 -3.50 -24.90
C LEU A 146 18.26 -4.41 -25.37
N LEU A 147 19.32 -3.85 -25.96
CA LEU A 147 20.49 -4.61 -26.40
C LEU A 147 21.21 -5.25 -25.22
N SER A 148 21.36 -4.54 -24.10
CA SER A 148 21.96 -5.09 -22.88
C SER A 148 21.18 -6.30 -22.36
N ARG A 149 19.84 -6.22 -22.32
CA ARG A 149 18.98 -7.36 -21.94
C ARG A 149 19.10 -8.52 -22.93
N ALA A 150 19.11 -8.24 -24.24
CA ALA A 150 19.25 -9.26 -25.26
C ALA A 150 20.61 -9.98 -25.15
N LEU A 151 21.69 -9.26 -24.84
CA LEU A 151 23.01 -9.86 -24.58
C LEU A 151 23.00 -10.75 -23.33
N GLU A 152 22.29 -10.35 -22.28
CA GLU A 152 22.16 -11.14 -21.06
C GLU A 152 21.38 -12.45 -21.31
N GLU A 153 20.26 -12.38 -22.05
CA GLU A 153 19.51 -13.58 -22.46
C GLU A 153 20.32 -14.47 -23.43
N LEU A 154 21.11 -13.87 -24.33
CA LEU A 154 22.01 -14.63 -25.21
C LEU A 154 23.09 -15.37 -24.41
N ASN A 155 23.67 -14.73 -23.39
CA ASN A 155 24.64 -15.37 -22.50
C ASN A 155 24.01 -16.53 -21.72
N ARG A 156 22.73 -16.41 -21.30
CA ARG A 156 22.01 -17.54 -20.69
C ARG A 156 21.86 -18.72 -21.64
N VAL A 157 21.44 -18.48 -22.88
CA VAL A 157 21.37 -19.54 -23.90
C VAL A 157 22.74 -20.17 -24.14
N ARG A 158 23.80 -19.35 -24.23
CA ARG A 158 25.18 -19.84 -24.39
C ARG A 158 25.62 -20.74 -23.23
N MET A 159 25.34 -20.37 -21.99
CA MET A 159 25.67 -21.20 -20.81
C MET A 159 24.93 -22.55 -20.85
N GLU A 160 23.65 -22.54 -21.24
CA GLU A 160 22.87 -23.78 -21.40
C GLU A 160 23.44 -24.68 -22.49
N VAL A 161 23.92 -24.11 -23.61
CA VAL A 161 24.58 -24.87 -24.69
C VAL A 161 25.90 -25.47 -24.21
N GLN A 162 26.74 -24.71 -23.51
CA GLN A 162 28.01 -25.20 -22.96
C GLN A 162 27.81 -26.36 -21.97
N LEU A 163 26.73 -26.34 -21.19
CA LEU A 163 26.41 -27.44 -20.28
C LEU A 163 25.99 -28.71 -21.03
N LEU A 164 25.29 -28.58 -22.15
CA LEU A 164 24.99 -29.73 -23.02
C LEU A 164 26.27 -30.30 -23.66
N GLU A 165 27.18 -29.44 -24.11
CA GLU A 165 28.49 -29.84 -24.62
C GLU A 165 29.33 -30.56 -23.56
N SER A 166 29.21 -30.18 -22.28
CA SER A 166 29.89 -30.83 -21.15
C SER A 166 29.34 -32.21 -20.75
N GLY A 167 28.29 -32.70 -21.45
CA GLY A 167 27.75 -34.05 -21.26
C GLY A 167 26.44 -34.13 -20.46
N THR A 168 25.79 -33.01 -20.16
CA THR A 168 24.44 -33.07 -19.55
C THR A 168 23.39 -33.47 -20.59
N PRO A 169 22.50 -34.44 -20.30
CA PRO A 169 21.51 -34.89 -21.26
C PRO A 169 20.44 -33.81 -21.49
N LEU A 170 20.08 -33.60 -22.76
CA LEU A 170 19.08 -32.61 -23.18
C LEU A 170 17.71 -32.85 -22.52
N SER A 171 17.36 -34.09 -22.17
CA SER A 171 16.10 -34.44 -21.50
C SER A 171 15.85 -33.62 -20.24
N ASP A 172 16.90 -33.39 -19.45
CA ASP A 172 16.80 -32.83 -18.11
C ASP A 172 16.73 -31.30 -18.16
N ARG A 173 17.24 -30.71 -19.25
CA ARG A 173 17.40 -29.26 -19.43
C ARG A 173 16.51 -28.68 -20.54
N LYS A 174 15.75 -29.52 -21.25
CA LYS A 174 14.90 -29.11 -22.38
C LYS A 174 13.97 -27.94 -22.05
N LEU A 175 13.35 -27.96 -20.87
CA LEU A 175 12.45 -26.89 -20.43
C LEU A 175 13.18 -25.57 -20.23
N VAL A 176 14.34 -25.61 -19.56
CA VAL A 176 15.16 -24.42 -19.25
C VAL A 176 15.69 -23.80 -20.55
N MET A 177 16.23 -24.63 -21.46
CA MET A 177 16.68 -24.18 -22.78
C MET A 177 15.53 -23.55 -23.58
N ALA A 178 14.36 -24.20 -23.61
CA ALA A 178 13.20 -23.67 -24.32
C ALA A 178 12.75 -22.30 -23.74
N GLN A 179 12.77 -22.13 -22.42
CA GLN A 179 12.46 -20.87 -21.76
C GLN A 179 13.48 -19.77 -22.11
N ALA A 180 14.78 -20.07 -22.07
CA ALA A 180 15.85 -19.13 -22.42
C ALA A 180 15.77 -18.68 -23.89
N CYS A 181 15.60 -19.63 -24.82
CA CYS A 181 15.41 -19.33 -26.24
C CYS A 181 14.13 -18.51 -26.49
N SER A 182 13.04 -18.81 -25.79
CA SER A 182 11.78 -18.05 -25.88
C SER A 182 11.94 -16.62 -25.38
N ALA A 183 12.65 -16.42 -24.25
CA ALA A 183 12.93 -15.09 -23.71
C ALA A 183 13.81 -14.24 -24.66
N LEU A 184 14.86 -14.84 -25.22
CA LEU A 184 15.71 -14.18 -26.22
C LEU A 184 14.90 -13.81 -27.48
N SER A 185 14.15 -14.76 -28.02
CA SER A 185 13.28 -14.53 -29.19
C SER A 185 12.25 -13.43 -28.94
N GLY A 186 11.61 -13.43 -27.76
CA GLY A 186 10.68 -12.39 -27.36
C GLY A 186 11.33 -10.99 -27.30
N THR A 187 12.56 -10.92 -26.79
CA THR A 187 13.33 -9.65 -26.73
C THR A 187 13.71 -9.15 -28.12
N LEU A 188 14.19 -10.03 -28.99
CA LEU A 188 14.58 -9.67 -30.36
C LEU A 188 13.39 -9.26 -31.25
N ARG A 189 12.21 -9.84 -31.00
CA ARG A 189 10.96 -9.51 -31.71
C ARG A 189 10.22 -8.32 -31.11
N SER A 190 10.72 -7.73 -30.03
CA SER A 190 10.06 -6.61 -29.38
C SER A 190 10.03 -5.38 -30.29
N ARG A 191 8.89 -4.69 -30.29
CA ARG A 191 8.62 -3.47 -31.08
C ARG A 191 7.86 -2.49 -30.22
N ARG A 192 7.96 -1.18 -30.51
CA ARG A 192 7.18 -0.17 -29.78
C ARG A 192 5.75 -0.18 -30.26
N ALA A 193 4.83 -0.50 -29.36
CA ALA A 193 3.40 -0.57 -29.67
C ALA A 193 2.77 0.78 -30.00
N TYR A 194 3.21 1.85 -29.33
CA TYR A 194 2.65 3.19 -29.49
C TYR A 194 3.21 3.96 -30.70
N ALA A 195 4.22 3.43 -31.39
CA ALA A 195 4.85 4.04 -32.55
C ALA A 195 5.20 2.96 -33.61
N PRO A 196 4.19 2.42 -34.33
CA PRO A 196 4.37 1.30 -35.26
C PRO A 196 5.03 1.67 -36.59
N HIS A 197 5.03 2.94 -36.99
CA HIS A 197 5.64 3.45 -38.23
C HIS A 197 6.81 4.37 -37.90
N ASP A 198 7.96 3.79 -37.54
CA ASP A 198 9.30 4.42 -37.46
C ASP A 198 9.36 5.87 -36.93
N LEU A 199 8.48 6.23 -35.99
CA LEU A 199 8.34 7.59 -35.43
C LEU A 199 8.03 8.70 -36.47
N GLU A 200 7.71 8.34 -37.71
CA GLU A 200 7.19 9.26 -38.75
C GLU A 200 5.70 9.60 -38.52
N GLY A 201 5.11 9.10 -37.44
CA GLY A 201 3.74 9.38 -37.02
C GLY A 201 3.66 10.10 -35.67
N ASP A 202 2.55 10.79 -35.45
CA ASP A 202 2.21 11.49 -34.22
C ASP A 202 2.10 10.46 -33.07
N TYR A 203 3.08 10.44 -32.16
CA TYR A 203 3.09 9.56 -31.00
C TYR A 203 3.06 10.41 -29.73
N ASP A 204 2.46 9.88 -28.66
CA ASP A 204 2.40 10.60 -27.39
C ASP A 204 3.74 10.46 -26.64
N PRO A 205 4.48 11.57 -26.40
CA PRO A 205 5.81 11.57 -25.80
C PRO A 205 5.81 11.02 -24.36
N ARG A 206 4.64 10.98 -23.69
CA ARG A 206 4.50 10.41 -22.34
C ARG A 206 4.82 8.92 -22.30
N PHE A 207 4.53 8.17 -23.37
CA PHE A 207 4.93 6.76 -23.45
C PHE A 207 6.45 6.62 -23.55
N LEU A 208 7.09 7.44 -24.39
CA LEU A 208 8.54 7.40 -24.60
C LEU A 208 9.29 7.76 -23.31
N ALA A 209 8.88 8.84 -22.63
CA ALA A 209 9.50 9.25 -21.38
C ALA A 209 9.31 8.21 -20.26
N PHE A 210 8.17 7.52 -20.23
CA PHE A 210 7.94 6.42 -19.31
C PHE A 210 8.87 5.23 -19.58
N GLU A 211 8.99 4.80 -20.85
CA GLU A 211 9.92 3.73 -21.24
C GLU A 211 11.36 4.08 -20.88
N PHE A 212 11.77 5.32 -21.13
CA PHE A 212 13.08 5.86 -20.79
C PHE A 212 13.36 5.78 -19.29
N THR A 213 12.44 6.31 -18.48
CA THR A 213 12.63 6.38 -17.02
C THR A 213 12.69 4.99 -16.39
N ARG A 214 11.92 4.04 -16.92
CA ARG A 214 11.85 2.66 -16.39
C ARG A 214 12.80 1.69 -17.10
N ASN A 215 13.52 2.15 -18.13
CA ASN A 215 14.33 1.32 -19.02
C ASN A 215 13.61 0.01 -19.40
N MET A 216 12.34 0.10 -19.80
CA MET A 216 11.52 -1.05 -20.17
C MET A 216 10.71 -0.73 -21.42
N LEU A 217 10.42 -1.75 -22.21
CA LEU A 217 9.58 -1.61 -23.40
C LEU A 217 8.14 -2.04 -23.06
N LEU A 218 7.17 -1.20 -23.41
CA LEU A 218 5.75 -1.44 -23.16
C LEU A 218 5.19 -2.46 -24.15
N ARG A 219 4.38 -3.39 -23.64
CA ARG A 219 3.69 -4.41 -24.45
C ARG A 219 2.48 -3.81 -25.15
N ASP A 220 2.10 -4.35 -26.31
CA ASP A 220 0.91 -3.94 -27.09
C ASP A 220 -0.33 -3.81 -26.18
N ASN A 221 -0.65 -4.87 -25.41
CA ASN A 221 -1.77 -4.86 -24.47
C ASN A 221 -1.70 -3.76 -23.40
N GLN A 222 -0.50 -3.35 -22.96
CA GLN A 222 -0.36 -2.29 -21.96
C GLN A 222 -0.69 -0.92 -22.55
N VAL A 223 -0.27 -0.68 -23.80
CA VAL A 223 -0.56 0.56 -24.51
C VAL A 223 -2.05 0.65 -24.85
N ASP A 224 -2.62 -0.41 -25.40
CA ASP A 224 -4.05 -0.46 -25.75
C ASP A 224 -4.92 -0.24 -24.52
N LEU A 225 -4.56 -0.86 -23.40
CA LEU A 225 -5.27 -0.68 -22.14
C LEU A 225 -5.22 0.77 -21.65
N VAL A 226 -4.07 1.43 -21.73
CA VAL A 226 -3.93 2.84 -21.33
C VAL A 226 -4.76 3.75 -22.23
N LYS A 227 -4.71 3.53 -23.54
CA LYS A 227 -5.53 4.26 -24.52
C LYS A 227 -7.02 4.08 -24.24
N ASP A 228 -7.46 2.86 -23.91
CA ASP A 228 -8.85 2.57 -23.57
C ASP A 228 -9.32 3.30 -22.32
N PHE A 229 -8.48 3.35 -21.26
CA PHE A 229 -8.81 4.11 -20.05
C PHE A 229 -8.92 5.62 -20.32
N VAL A 230 -7.97 6.19 -21.07
CA VAL A 230 -7.99 7.62 -21.41
C VAL A 230 -9.21 7.95 -22.27
N THR A 231 -9.48 7.18 -23.31
CA THR A 231 -10.64 7.38 -24.21
C THR A 231 -11.97 7.27 -23.47
N SER A 232 -12.07 6.31 -22.54
CA SER A 232 -13.27 6.10 -21.73
C SER A 232 -13.54 7.28 -20.79
N LEU A 233 -12.49 7.85 -20.20
CA LEU A 233 -12.59 9.03 -19.34
C LEU A 233 -12.91 10.29 -20.13
N GLU A 234 -12.36 10.46 -21.33
CA GLU A 234 -12.69 11.57 -22.21
C GLU A 234 -14.14 11.52 -22.71
N THR A 235 -14.63 10.33 -23.05
CA THR A 235 -16.03 10.11 -23.42
C THR A 235 -16.96 10.44 -22.25
N ALA A 236 -16.62 9.98 -21.04
CA ALA A 236 -17.39 10.27 -19.83
C ALA A 236 -17.48 11.77 -19.52
N LYS A 237 -16.44 12.54 -19.82
CA LYS A 237 -16.44 14.00 -19.62
C LYS A 237 -17.38 14.73 -20.58
N LYS A 238 -17.60 14.19 -21.78
CA LYS A 238 -18.52 14.77 -22.78
C LYS A 238 -19.98 14.51 -22.42
N ASP A 239 -20.26 13.36 -21.82
CA ASP A 239 -21.58 13.04 -21.29
C ASP A 239 -21.80 13.82 -19.98
N ALA A 240 -22.63 14.89 -20.04
CA ALA A 240 -22.91 15.76 -18.91
C ALA A 240 -23.59 15.01 -17.74
N GLY A 241 -22.79 14.30 -16.93
CA GLY A 241 -23.22 13.48 -15.79
C GLY A 241 -22.71 12.04 -15.78
N GLY A 242 -21.94 11.61 -16.78
CA GLY A 242 -21.45 10.23 -16.87
C GLY A 242 -20.28 9.93 -15.93
N CYS A 243 -20.49 9.06 -14.93
CA CYS A 243 -19.39 8.34 -14.30
C CYS A 243 -19.03 7.13 -15.17
N SER A 244 -17.89 7.16 -15.86
CA SER A 244 -17.38 5.96 -16.52
C SER A 244 -16.56 5.14 -15.53
N ALA A 245 -16.98 3.90 -15.33
CA ALA A 245 -16.25 2.91 -14.54
C ALA A 245 -15.79 1.79 -15.49
N MET A 246 -14.51 1.48 -15.45
CA MET A 246 -13.92 0.41 -16.24
C MET A 246 -13.06 -0.46 -15.33
N VAL A 247 -13.23 -1.77 -15.44
CA VAL A 247 -12.43 -2.77 -14.74
C VAL A 247 -11.69 -3.59 -15.78
N LYS A 248 -10.37 -3.65 -15.65
CA LYS A 248 -9.50 -4.48 -16.49
C LYS A 248 -8.49 -5.20 -15.61
N GLN A 249 -8.17 -6.43 -15.96
CA GLN A 249 -7.11 -7.17 -15.30
C GLN A 249 -5.75 -6.61 -15.75
N MET A 250 -4.92 -6.24 -14.78
CA MET A 250 -3.69 -5.48 -15.04
C MET A 250 -2.55 -5.92 -14.14
N ILE A 251 -1.32 -5.81 -14.66
CA ILE A 251 -0.13 -5.76 -13.82
C ILE A 251 0.08 -4.30 -13.43
N MET A 252 -0.51 -3.91 -12.30
CA MET A 252 -0.65 -2.52 -11.87
C MET A 252 0.71 -1.80 -11.66
N GLY A 253 1.74 -2.51 -11.21
CA GLY A 253 3.06 -1.94 -10.92
C GLY A 253 3.80 -1.31 -12.11
N GLN A 254 3.36 -1.58 -13.34
CA GLN A 254 3.93 -0.97 -14.55
C GLN A 254 2.99 0.05 -15.19
N VAL A 255 1.69 -0.21 -15.20
CA VAL A 255 0.74 0.66 -15.93
C VAL A 255 0.24 1.83 -15.08
N CYS A 256 0.18 1.67 -13.76
CA CYS A 256 -0.33 2.72 -12.88
C CYS A 256 0.45 4.05 -12.98
N PRO A 257 1.80 4.08 -12.94
CA PRO A 257 2.51 5.35 -13.04
C PRO A 257 2.32 6.03 -14.41
N LEU A 258 2.13 5.25 -15.49
CA LEU A 258 1.83 5.78 -16.82
C LEU A 258 0.43 6.41 -16.87
N LEU A 259 -0.58 5.78 -16.27
CA LEU A 259 -1.91 6.37 -16.14
C LEU A 259 -1.88 7.66 -15.31
N VAL A 260 -1.12 7.66 -14.21
CA VAL A 260 -0.91 8.88 -13.40
C VAL A 260 -0.24 9.98 -14.24
N LEU A 261 0.76 9.64 -15.05
CA LEU A 261 1.43 10.60 -15.93
C LEU A 261 0.45 11.24 -16.92
N MET A 262 -0.50 10.47 -17.44
CA MET A 262 -1.50 10.95 -18.40
C MET A 262 -2.65 11.73 -17.75
N LEU A 263 -3.10 11.32 -16.57
CA LEU A 263 -4.30 11.86 -15.93
C LEU A 263 -4.03 13.03 -15.00
N ALA A 264 -2.82 13.13 -14.42
CA ALA A 264 -2.46 14.14 -13.44
C ALA A 264 -1.94 15.42 -14.12
N ASP A 265 -2.83 16.08 -14.88
CA ASP A 265 -2.58 17.25 -15.71
C ASP A 265 -2.76 18.60 -14.99
N GLY A 266 -3.07 18.58 -13.70
CA GLY A 266 -3.38 19.78 -12.91
C GLY A 266 -4.87 20.16 -12.87
N LYS A 267 -5.70 19.59 -13.76
CA LYS A 267 -7.13 19.95 -13.90
C LYS A 267 -8.03 19.12 -13.00
N GLN A 268 -7.63 17.89 -12.68
CA GLN A 268 -8.36 16.94 -11.84
C GLN A 268 -7.46 16.31 -10.79
N LEU A 269 -8.04 15.90 -9.66
CA LEU A 269 -7.32 15.15 -8.64
C LEU A 269 -7.19 13.70 -9.09
N VAL A 270 -5.98 13.14 -9.08
CA VAL A 270 -5.75 11.72 -9.37
C VAL A 270 -5.46 10.99 -8.07
N VAL A 271 -6.32 10.01 -7.77
CA VAL A 271 -6.24 9.23 -6.53
C VAL A 271 -6.04 7.76 -6.87
N LEU A 272 -5.01 7.16 -6.30
CA LEU A 272 -4.80 5.71 -6.34
C LEU A 272 -5.27 5.11 -5.02
N VAL A 273 -6.33 4.30 -5.07
CA VAL A 273 -6.87 3.56 -3.94
C VAL A 273 -6.32 2.13 -4.00
N VAL A 274 -5.58 1.73 -2.97
CA VAL A 274 -4.97 0.39 -2.88
C VAL A 274 -5.30 -0.28 -1.55
N PRO A 275 -5.28 -1.62 -1.46
CA PRO A 275 -5.33 -2.32 -0.18
C PRO A 275 -4.23 -1.84 0.76
N GLY A 276 -4.49 -1.84 2.08
CA GLY A 276 -3.53 -1.36 3.08
C GLY A 276 -2.15 -2.03 2.99
N ALA A 277 -2.11 -3.33 2.70
CA ALA A 277 -0.87 -4.09 2.53
C ALA A 277 -0.03 -3.64 1.31
N LEU A 278 -0.66 -3.03 0.31
CA LEU A 278 0.00 -2.58 -0.93
C LEU A 278 0.34 -1.08 -0.92
N LEU A 279 0.00 -0.34 0.15
CA LEU A 279 0.19 1.10 0.23
C LEU A 279 1.66 1.48 0.04
N ASP A 280 2.57 0.90 0.82
CA ASP A 280 3.99 1.25 0.76
C ASP A 280 4.66 0.80 -0.53
N MET A 281 4.29 -0.38 -1.04
CA MET A 281 4.75 -0.86 -2.34
C MET A 281 4.35 0.12 -3.45
N SER A 282 3.08 0.51 -3.51
CA SER A 282 2.55 1.41 -4.54
C SER A 282 3.21 2.78 -4.49
N ARG A 283 3.44 3.31 -3.28
CA ARG A 283 4.18 4.56 -3.07
C ARG A 283 5.61 4.48 -3.56
N ARG A 284 6.33 3.40 -3.24
CA ARG A 284 7.72 3.19 -3.69
C ARG A 284 7.81 3.12 -5.20
N VAL A 285 6.90 2.39 -5.86
CA VAL A 285 6.86 2.28 -7.32
C VAL A 285 6.60 3.63 -7.99
N LEU A 286 5.64 4.40 -7.49
CA LEU A 286 5.35 5.74 -8.03
C LEU A 286 6.52 6.70 -7.79
N ARG A 287 7.07 6.74 -6.57
CA ARG A 287 8.22 7.61 -6.24
C ARG A 287 9.45 7.26 -7.06
N ALA A 288 9.78 5.98 -7.20
CA ALA A 288 10.90 5.54 -8.03
C ALA A 288 10.73 5.93 -9.50
N THR A 289 9.50 5.89 -10.01
CA THR A 289 9.20 6.29 -11.39
C THR A 289 9.26 7.82 -11.56
N PHE A 290 8.93 8.60 -10.52
CA PHE A 290 8.84 10.06 -10.60
C PHE A 290 10.01 10.82 -9.94
N ALA A 291 11.10 10.12 -9.57
CA ALA A 291 12.21 10.73 -8.84
C ALA A 291 13.23 11.44 -9.74
N SER A 292 13.47 10.94 -10.96
CA SER A 292 14.53 11.43 -11.84
C SER A 292 14.01 12.39 -12.91
N VAL A 293 13.49 11.83 -14.00
CA VAL A 293 13.15 12.57 -15.24
C VAL A 293 11.72 13.12 -15.19
N LEU A 294 10.80 12.35 -14.61
CA LEU A 294 9.39 12.68 -14.51
C LEU A 294 9.07 13.28 -13.14
N THR A 295 9.30 14.57 -12.90
CA THR A 295 9.13 15.15 -11.56
C THR A 295 7.65 15.37 -11.19
N LYS A 296 6.96 14.31 -10.75
CA LYS A 296 5.62 14.38 -10.14
C LYS A 296 5.68 14.06 -8.65
N LYS A 297 4.95 14.84 -7.84
CA LYS A 297 4.85 14.59 -6.40
C LYS A 297 3.93 13.40 -6.12
N VAL A 298 4.32 12.56 -5.17
CA VAL A 298 3.52 11.43 -4.70
C VAL A 298 3.19 11.65 -3.23
N GLY A 299 1.93 12.01 -2.98
CA GLY A 299 1.37 12.21 -1.64
C GLY A 299 0.67 10.96 -1.13
N THR A 300 0.56 10.85 0.19
CA THR A 300 -0.24 9.83 0.85
C THR A 300 -1.38 10.52 1.58
N PHE A 301 -2.59 10.03 1.39
CA PHE A 301 -3.76 10.48 2.12
C PHE A 301 -4.17 9.40 3.12
N GLU A 302 -4.09 9.75 4.38
CA GLU A 302 -4.53 8.93 5.51
C GLU A 302 -5.50 9.76 6.35
N CYS A 303 -6.61 9.14 6.72
CA CYS A 303 -7.61 9.77 7.59
C CYS A 303 -8.16 8.73 8.54
N GLU A 304 -7.98 8.98 9.83
CA GLU A 304 -8.60 8.20 10.88
C GLU A 304 -9.78 8.95 11.49
N ARG A 305 -10.83 8.22 11.87
CA ARG A 305 -11.96 8.76 12.64
C ARG A 305 -11.52 9.41 13.95
N SER A 306 -10.53 8.81 14.63
CA SER A 306 -10.00 9.23 15.93
C SER A 306 -9.11 10.47 15.90
N SER A 307 -8.50 10.77 14.75
CA SER A 307 -7.56 11.88 14.61
C SER A 307 -8.24 13.23 14.87
N SER A 308 -7.50 14.31 15.16
CA SER A 308 -8.05 15.67 15.10
C SER A 308 -8.26 16.09 13.64
N PHE A 309 -9.16 17.05 13.40
CA PHE A 309 -9.41 17.52 12.04
C PHE A 309 -8.22 18.37 11.59
N ASP A 310 -7.56 18.01 10.49
CA ASP A 310 -6.49 18.81 9.90
C ASP A 310 -7.08 20.00 9.09
N PRO A 311 -6.93 21.26 9.56
CA PRO A 311 -7.46 22.44 8.86
C PRO A 311 -6.78 22.68 7.51
N HIS A 312 -5.65 22.02 7.25
CA HIS A 312 -4.92 22.12 6.00
C HIS A 312 -5.24 21.00 5.02
N LEU A 313 -6.10 20.03 5.38
CA LEU A 313 -6.45 18.92 4.52
C LEU A 313 -6.93 19.37 3.14
N LEU A 314 -7.88 20.31 3.09
CA LEU A 314 -8.42 20.82 1.84
C LEU A 314 -7.31 21.48 0.99
N ARG A 315 -6.48 22.32 1.61
CA ARG A 315 -5.36 22.99 0.92
C ARG A 315 -4.33 21.98 0.40
N LYS A 316 -4.07 20.90 1.14
CA LYS A 316 -3.16 19.82 0.70
C LYS A 316 -3.71 19.11 -0.53
N LEU A 317 -5.02 18.80 -0.56
CA LEU A 317 -5.68 18.18 -1.71
C LEU A 317 -5.77 19.11 -2.92
N GLU A 318 -6.08 20.39 -2.71
CA GLU A 318 -6.08 21.41 -3.77
C GLU A 318 -4.67 21.63 -4.33
N LYS A 319 -3.64 21.64 -3.47
CA LYS A 319 -2.24 21.70 -3.89
C LYS A 319 -1.83 20.45 -4.66
N ALA A 320 -2.26 19.26 -4.21
CA ALA A 320 -2.00 18.02 -4.92
C ALA A 320 -2.63 18.03 -6.32
N LYS A 321 -3.88 18.49 -6.44
CA LYS A 321 -4.56 18.71 -7.72
C LYS A 321 -3.80 19.67 -8.62
N THR A 322 -3.58 20.91 -8.18
CA THR A 322 -2.95 21.97 -8.99
C THR A 322 -1.53 21.63 -9.41
N SER A 323 -0.77 20.91 -8.58
CA SER A 323 0.58 20.45 -8.91
C SER A 323 0.64 19.18 -9.75
N GLY A 324 -0.50 18.58 -10.13
CA GLY A 324 -0.53 17.33 -10.89
C GLY A 324 0.11 16.15 -10.13
N ALA A 325 -0.04 16.15 -8.80
CA ALA A 325 0.49 15.11 -7.92
C ALA A 325 -0.43 13.90 -7.86
N ALA A 326 0.16 12.72 -7.65
CA ALA A 326 -0.57 11.49 -7.38
C ALA A 326 -0.84 11.37 -5.87
N VAL A 327 -2.09 11.09 -5.49
CA VAL A 327 -2.45 10.83 -4.10
C VAL A 327 -2.72 9.33 -3.92
N VAL A 328 -1.92 8.65 -3.11
CA VAL A 328 -2.15 7.24 -2.76
C VAL A 328 -2.91 7.16 -1.44
N THR A 329 -3.98 6.37 -1.39
CA THR A 329 -4.81 6.19 -0.20
C THR A 329 -5.27 4.74 -0.06
N VAL A 330 -5.76 4.42 1.13
CA VAL A 330 -6.47 3.18 1.41
C VAL A 330 -7.99 3.41 1.46
N PRO A 331 -8.82 2.39 1.19
CA PRO A 331 -10.28 2.51 1.23
C PRO A 331 -10.79 2.99 2.60
N THR A 332 -10.15 2.52 3.68
CA THR A 332 -10.48 2.87 5.06
C THR A 332 -10.35 4.36 5.34
N SER A 333 -9.38 5.04 4.72
CA SER A 333 -9.16 6.48 4.90
C SER A 333 -10.23 7.32 4.19
N VAL A 334 -10.63 6.92 2.98
CA VAL A 334 -11.70 7.59 2.23
C VAL A 334 -13.04 7.44 2.95
N LYS A 335 -13.35 6.23 3.44
CA LYS A 335 -14.56 5.97 4.24
C LYS A 335 -14.54 6.74 5.56
N SER A 336 -13.40 6.78 6.25
CA SER A 336 -13.25 7.57 7.50
C SER A 336 -13.50 9.06 7.29
N LEU A 337 -13.07 9.63 6.15
CA LEU A 337 -13.34 11.02 5.78
C LEU A 337 -14.85 11.29 5.64
N MET A 338 -15.56 10.40 4.93
CA MET A 338 -17.01 10.50 4.74
C MET A 338 -17.76 10.40 6.07
N LEU A 339 -17.39 9.44 6.93
CA LEU A 339 -18.07 9.23 8.21
C LEU A 339 -17.81 10.37 9.20
N ARG A 340 -16.61 10.93 9.19
CA ARG A 340 -16.31 12.12 9.99
C ARG A 340 -17.20 13.30 9.60
N MET A 341 -17.49 13.48 8.31
CA MET A 341 -18.44 14.49 7.86
C MET A 341 -19.85 14.22 8.42
N ILE A 342 -20.33 12.98 8.33
CA ILE A 342 -21.64 12.58 8.85
C ILE A 342 -21.74 12.85 10.37
N GLU A 343 -20.72 12.49 11.14
CA GLU A 343 -20.68 12.75 12.59
C GLU A 343 -20.75 14.23 12.94
N LEU A 344 -19.99 15.07 12.24
CA LEU A 344 -20.01 16.51 12.47
C LEU A 344 -21.36 17.11 12.06
N MET A 345 -21.98 16.61 10.99
CA MET A 345 -23.34 17.00 10.61
C MET A 345 -24.37 16.61 11.66
N MET A 346 -24.27 15.42 12.26
CA MET A 346 -25.17 15.00 13.35
C MET A 346 -24.96 15.81 14.63
N LYS A 347 -23.70 16.11 14.98
CA LYS A 347 -23.38 17.03 16.09
C LYS A 347 -23.99 18.42 15.89
N LEU A 348 -24.03 18.91 14.65
CA LEU A 348 -24.69 20.17 14.32
C LEU A 348 -26.22 20.08 14.41
N GLN A 349 -26.82 18.94 14.08
CA GLN A 349 -28.26 18.73 14.24
C GLN A 349 -28.67 18.70 15.71
N THR A 350 -27.91 18.04 16.59
CA THR A 350 -28.24 17.93 18.01
C THR A 350 -27.98 19.22 18.80
N LYS A 351 -26.92 19.97 18.48
CA LYS A 351 -26.57 21.25 19.13
C LYS A 351 -27.18 22.50 18.45
N GLY A 352 -28.04 22.30 17.45
CA GLY A 352 -28.36 23.29 16.41
C GLY A 352 -29.13 24.55 16.80
N LYS A 353 -29.26 24.92 18.08
CA LYS A 353 -30.01 26.11 18.52
C LYS A 353 -29.20 27.15 19.29
N GLU A 354 -27.99 26.85 19.72
CA GLU A 354 -27.15 27.82 20.46
C GLU A 354 -26.11 28.45 19.53
N ALA A 355 -26.02 29.78 19.53
CA ALA A 355 -25.05 30.56 18.77
C ALA A 355 -23.67 30.52 19.43
N ASP A 356 -23.14 29.30 19.59
CA ASP A 356 -21.86 29.07 20.24
C ASP A 356 -20.72 29.06 19.20
N THR A 357 -19.55 29.54 19.61
CA THR A 357 -18.32 29.57 18.80
C THR A 357 -17.95 28.18 18.29
N ALA A 358 -18.17 27.14 19.11
CA ALA A 358 -17.97 25.74 18.75
C ALA A 358 -18.88 25.25 17.61
N VAL A 359 -20.11 25.76 17.52
CA VAL A 359 -21.05 25.41 16.43
C VAL A 359 -20.58 26.04 15.12
N THR A 360 -20.07 27.28 15.17
CA THR A 360 -19.51 27.97 14.00
C THR A 360 -18.27 27.25 13.47
N GLU A 361 -17.37 26.80 14.35
CA GLU A 361 -16.20 26.00 13.97
C GLU A 361 -16.61 24.67 13.34
N THR A 362 -17.55 23.95 13.96
CA THR A 362 -18.04 22.66 13.44
C THR A 362 -18.67 22.84 12.04
N ARG A 363 -19.42 23.92 11.80
CA ARG A 363 -19.93 24.26 10.45
C ARG A 363 -18.81 24.51 9.44
N SER A 364 -17.73 25.18 9.85
CA SER A 364 -16.54 25.39 9.01
C SER A 364 -15.89 24.05 8.63
N GLN A 365 -15.71 23.15 9.59
CA GLN A 365 -15.13 21.82 9.36
C GLN A 365 -15.98 20.99 8.38
N VAL A 366 -17.30 20.97 8.54
CA VAL A 366 -18.22 20.28 7.61
C VAL A 366 -18.10 20.85 6.19
N ARG A 367 -18.01 22.17 6.03
CA ARG A 367 -17.81 22.80 4.71
C ARG A 367 -16.48 22.37 4.08
N GLN A 368 -15.40 22.31 4.85
CA GLN A 368 -14.10 21.87 4.35
C GLN A 368 -14.10 20.40 3.93
N LEU A 369 -14.72 19.51 4.72
CA LEU A 369 -14.88 18.10 4.39
C LEU A 369 -15.75 17.88 3.15
N SER A 370 -16.85 18.64 3.04
CA SER A 370 -17.73 18.59 1.86
C SER A 370 -16.97 18.99 0.60
N LYS A 371 -16.15 20.05 0.66
CA LYS A 371 -15.26 20.44 -0.46
C LYS A 371 -14.22 19.37 -0.78
N ALA A 372 -13.61 18.75 0.24
CA ALA A 372 -12.65 17.68 0.04
C ALA A 372 -13.30 16.48 -0.68
N LEU A 373 -14.48 16.02 -0.24
CA LEU A 373 -15.22 14.95 -0.90
C LEU A 373 -15.66 15.32 -2.33
N ALA A 374 -15.98 16.59 -2.58
CA ALA A 374 -16.25 17.06 -3.94
C ALA A 374 -15.02 16.92 -4.86
N LEU A 375 -13.80 17.15 -4.34
CA LEU A 375 -12.56 16.92 -5.10
C LEU A 375 -12.37 15.44 -5.46
N PHE A 376 -12.67 14.51 -4.54
CA PHE A 376 -12.64 13.08 -4.84
C PHE A 376 -13.69 12.71 -5.90
N ARG A 377 -14.90 13.25 -5.81
CA ARG A 377 -16.00 12.98 -6.75
C ARG A 377 -15.73 13.51 -8.17
N GLN A 378 -15.03 14.63 -8.29
CA GLN A 378 -14.65 15.23 -9.58
C GLN A 378 -13.30 14.70 -10.11
N GLY A 379 -12.59 13.90 -9.31
CA GLY A 379 -11.28 13.36 -9.65
C GLY A 379 -11.35 12.08 -10.47
N ALA A 380 -10.18 11.62 -10.91
CA ALA A 380 -10.00 10.30 -11.48
C ALA A 380 -9.48 9.35 -10.39
N VAL A 381 -10.19 8.23 -10.18
CA VAL A 381 -9.80 7.22 -9.20
C VAL A 381 -9.28 5.99 -9.93
N LEU A 382 -8.04 5.60 -9.61
CA LEU A 382 -7.45 4.32 -9.99
C LEU A 382 -7.59 3.39 -8.78
N MET A 383 -8.15 2.20 -8.98
CA MET A 383 -8.31 1.22 -7.90
C MET A 383 -7.45 -0.01 -8.22
N ASP A 384 -6.58 -0.38 -7.28
CA ASP A 384 -5.82 -1.63 -7.33
C ASP A 384 -6.55 -2.70 -6.51
N GLU A 385 -6.46 -3.97 -6.92
CA GLU A 385 -7.17 -5.11 -6.31
C GLU A 385 -8.64 -4.77 -6.01
N VAL A 386 -9.39 -4.43 -7.06
CA VAL A 386 -10.78 -3.92 -6.98
C VAL A 386 -11.68 -4.87 -6.20
N ASP A 387 -11.45 -6.17 -6.34
CA ASP A 387 -12.15 -7.22 -5.60
C ASP A 387 -11.93 -7.10 -4.08
N VAL A 388 -10.71 -6.80 -3.62
CA VAL A 388 -10.38 -6.56 -2.20
C VAL A 388 -10.89 -5.19 -1.75
N VAL A 389 -10.66 -4.16 -2.55
CA VAL A 389 -11.00 -2.76 -2.23
C VAL A 389 -12.51 -2.55 -2.11
N LEU A 390 -13.31 -3.24 -2.93
CA LEU A 390 -14.77 -3.14 -2.91
C LEU A 390 -15.43 -4.29 -2.12
N HIS A 391 -14.67 -5.20 -1.52
CA HIS A 391 -15.25 -6.32 -0.79
C HIS A 391 -16.09 -5.82 0.41
N PRO A 392 -17.39 -6.15 0.50
CA PRO A 392 -18.29 -5.59 1.52
C PRO A 392 -17.96 -6.04 2.96
N LEU A 393 -17.15 -7.07 3.16
CA LEU A 393 -16.73 -7.50 4.51
C LEU A 393 -15.30 -7.10 4.88
N LYS A 394 -14.45 -6.79 3.89
CA LYS A 394 -13.03 -6.46 4.15
C LYS A 394 -12.76 -4.97 4.02
N SER A 395 -13.47 -4.31 3.10
CA SER A 395 -13.39 -2.87 2.91
C SER A 395 -14.27 -2.11 3.90
N GLU A 396 -15.29 -2.76 4.47
CA GLU A 396 -16.13 -2.15 5.49
C GLU A 396 -15.39 -2.10 6.81
N LEU A 397 -15.31 -0.89 7.35
CA LEU A 397 -14.94 -0.70 8.73
C LEU A 397 -16.20 -1.00 9.56
N ASN A 398 -16.08 -1.88 10.55
CA ASN A 398 -17.14 -2.11 11.51
C ASN A 398 -17.30 -0.85 12.38
N PHE A 399 -18.41 -0.12 12.18
CA PHE A 399 -18.66 1.14 12.88
C PHE A 399 -19.81 1.02 13.88
N PRO A 400 -19.52 0.91 15.18
CA PRO A 400 -20.47 1.32 16.19
C PRO A 400 -20.63 2.85 16.10
N TYR A 401 -21.88 3.28 15.93
CA TYR A 401 -22.30 4.67 16.13
C TYR A 401 -22.67 4.90 17.59
N GLY A 402 -22.46 6.12 18.11
CA GLY A 402 -22.78 6.49 19.49
C GLY A 402 -21.58 6.89 20.34
N PRO A 403 -21.79 7.21 21.62
CA PRO A 403 -20.69 7.44 22.56
C PRO A 403 -19.78 6.20 22.61
N LYS A 404 -18.47 6.42 22.75
CA LYS A 404 -17.53 5.32 22.99
C LYS A 404 -17.84 4.75 24.37
N GLU A 405 -18.50 3.61 24.42
CA GLU A 405 -18.63 2.88 25.66
C GLU A 405 -17.34 2.11 25.92
N PRO A 406 -16.80 2.14 27.15
CA PRO A 406 -15.72 1.26 27.51
C PRO A 406 -16.19 -0.17 27.28
N LEU A 407 -15.41 -0.97 26.55
CA LEU A 407 -15.69 -2.38 26.36
C LEU A 407 -15.89 -3.05 27.73
N ASP A 408 -16.81 -4.01 27.81
CA ASP A 408 -16.97 -4.79 29.04
C ASP A 408 -15.63 -5.33 29.48
N GLY A 409 -15.25 -4.91 30.69
CA GLY A 409 -14.00 -5.25 31.28
C GLY A 409 -12.79 -4.33 30.96
N SER A 410 -13.00 -3.09 30.49
CA SER A 410 -11.93 -2.10 30.25
C SER A 410 -11.78 -1.03 31.34
N SER A 411 -12.65 -1.04 32.36
CA SER A 411 -12.54 -0.17 33.54
C SER A 411 -11.31 -0.53 34.40
N PRO A 412 -10.76 0.38 35.22
CA PRO A 412 -9.63 0.09 36.13
C PRO A 412 -9.86 -1.06 37.12
N ARG A 413 -11.12 -1.47 37.31
CA ARG A 413 -11.56 -2.59 38.17
C ARG A 413 -11.83 -3.88 37.40
N ALA A 414 -11.48 -3.95 36.13
CA ALA A 414 -11.98 -4.99 35.27
C ALA A 414 -11.00 -6.14 35.04
N PHE A 415 -11.56 -7.35 35.11
CA PHE A 415 -10.90 -8.64 35.02
C PHE A 415 -10.37 -9.03 33.62
N ARG A 416 -10.46 -8.17 32.59
CA ARG A 416 -10.17 -8.59 31.21
C ARG A 416 -8.71 -9.01 31.00
N TRP A 417 -7.77 -8.24 31.55
CA TRP A 417 -6.34 -8.56 31.53
C TRP A 417 -5.89 -9.16 32.86
N THR A 418 -6.53 -8.74 33.95
CA THR A 418 -6.22 -9.16 35.32
C THR A 418 -6.57 -10.62 35.58
N LEU A 419 -7.68 -11.15 35.04
CA LEU A 419 -8.07 -12.55 35.24
C LEU A 419 -7.14 -13.51 34.48
N PRO A 420 -6.83 -13.31 33.18
CA PRO A 420 -5.80 -14.12 32.53
C PRO A 420 -4.46 -14.05 33.27
N MET A 421 -4.03 -12.86 33.72
CA MET A 421 -2.79 -12.73 34.48
C MET A 421 -2.81 -13.48 35.81
N HIS A 422 -3.89 -13.41 36.59
CA HIS A 422 -4.01 -14.18 37.83
C HIS A 422 -4.11 -15.69 37.59
N LEU A 423 -4.75 -16.12 36.50
CA LEU A 423 -4.77 -17.53 36.11
C LEU A 423 -3.35 -18.02 35.72
N PHE A 424 -2.57 -17.18 35.03
CA PHE A 424 -1.17 -17.48 34.74
C PHE A 424 -0.30 -17.49 36.00
N GLU A 425 -0.51 -16.57 36.92
CA GLU A 425 0.19 -16.53 38.22
C GLU A 425 -0.08 -17.81 39.02
N ALA A 426 -1.34 -18.26 39.09
CA ALA A 426 -1.71 -19.52 39.72
C ALA A 426 -1.05 -20.74 39.04
N PHE A 427 -0.90 -20.71 37.71
CA PHE A 427 -0.19 -21.75 36.95
C PHE A 427 1.29 -21.81 37.31
N PHE A 428 1.99 -20.67 37.31
CA PHE A 428 3.41 -20.61 37.66
C PHE A 428 3.65 -21.00 39.12
N LEU A 429 2.74 -20.61 40.02
CA LEU A 429 2.79 -21.01 41.42
C LEU A 429 2.61 -22.52 41.59
N ALA A 430 1.63 -23.13 40.91
CA ALA A 430 1.41 -24.57 40.93
C ALA A 430 2.64 -25.33 40.38
N GLN A 431 3.26 -24.83 39.31
CA GLN A 431 4.49 -25.41 38.76
C GLN A 431 5.67 -25.32 39.74
N ALA A 432 5.82 -24.18 40.45
CA ALA A 432 6.84 -24.01 41.47
C ALA A 432 6.64 -24.96 42.66
N ILE A 433 5.39 -25.13 43.12
CA ILE A 433 5.04 -26.06 44.21
C ILE A 433 5.31 -27.52 43.81
N MET A 434 5.01 -27.90 42.56
CA MET A 434 5.32 -29.24 42.07
C MET A 434 6.84 -29.50 41.97
N LYS A 435 7.63 -28.51 41.51
CA LYS A 435 9.10 -28.62 41.51
C LYS A 435 9.69 -28.67 42.92
N ALA A 436 9.06 -28.03 43.89
CA ALA A 436 9.46 -28.04 45.30
C ALA A 436 8.95 -29.27 46.10
N GLY A 437 8.40 -30.29 45.43
CA GLY A 437 7.96 -31.53 46.07
C GLY A 437 6.72 -31.36 46.96
N GLY A 438 5.84 -30.40 46.65
CA GLY A 438 4.58 -30.19 47.36
C GLY A 438 4.66 -29.25 48.57
N LYS A 439 5.79 -28.59 48.81
CA LYS A 439 5.90 -27.51 49.80
C LYS A 439 5.70 -26.15 49.14
N ILE A 440 4.82 -25.33 49.69
CA ILE A 440 4.62 -23.95 49.23
C ILE A 440 5.91 -23.18 49.53
N PRO A 441 6.56 -22.55 48.52
CA PRO A 441 7.75 -21.74 48.77
C PRO A 441 7.37 -20.54 49.64
N ALA A 442 8.12 -20.27 50.71
CA ALA A 442 7.81 -19.25 51.72
C ALA A 442 7.56 -17.84 51.16
N ASN A 443 8.13 -17.54 49.99
CA ASN A 443 7.94 -16.25 49.30
C ASN A 443 6.52 -16.05 48.74
N ALA A 444 5.72 -17.12 48.62
CA ALA A 444 4.35 -17.07 48.10
C ALA A 444 3.31 -16.66 49.15
N GLU A 445 3.57 -16.90 50.44
CA GLU A 445 2.66 -16.49 51.52
C GLU A 445 2.63 -14.96 51.70
N ALA A 446 3.72 -14.27 51.34
CA ALA A 446 3.79 -12.81 51.36
C ALA A 446 2.89 -12.15 50.30
N HIS A 447 2.76 -12.76 49.11
CA HIS A 447 1.89 -12.25 48.04
C HIS A 447 0.40 -12.49 48.32
N LEU A 448 0.05 -13.57 49.03
CA LEU A 448 -1.34 -13.86 49.42
C LEU A 448 -1.82 -13.05 50.64
N SER A 449 -0.91 -12.66 51.54
CA SER A 449 -1.24 -11.83 52.72
C SER A 449 -1.32 -10.33 52.43
N GLY A 450 -0.67 -9.85 51.36
CA GLY A 450 -0.77 -8.44 50.91
C GLY A 450 -2.16 -8.04 50.37
N ALA A 451 -3.08 -9.00 50.15
CA ALA A 451 -4.45 -8.73 49.71
C ALA A 451 -5.41 -8.35 50.85
N GLN A 452 -5.00 -8.42 52.12
CA GLN A 452 -5.77 -7.92 53.26
C GLN A 452 -5.35 -6.49 53.63
N GLY A 453 -5.51 -5.54 52.70
CA GLY A 453 -4.93 -4.22 52.91
C GLY A 453 -5.61 -3.02 52.26
N THR A 454 -6.73 -3.17 51.54
CA THR A 454 -7.46 -2.00 51.04
C THR A 454 -8.96 -2.29 50.95
N ARG A 455 -9.63 -2.18 52.09
CA ARG A 455 -11.06 -1.82 52.14
C ARG A 455 -11.18 -0.40 51.58
N TYR A 456 -11.56 -0.26 50.31
CA TYR A 456 -12.07 1.00 49.79
C TYR A 456 -13.58 0.86 49.56
N LYS A 457 -14.33 1.74 50.23
CA LYS A 457 -15.75 1.97 50.04
C LYS A 457 -16.09 2.32 48.59
#